data_AF-A0AAN7LD78-F1
#
_entry.id   AF-A0AAN7LD78-F1
#
_cell.length_a   1.000
_cell.length_b   1.000
_cell.length_c   1.000
_cell.angle_alpha   90.00
_cell.angle_beta   90.00
_cell.angle_gamma   90.00
#
_symmetry.space_group_name_H-M   'P 1'
#
loop_
_entity.id
_entity.type
_entity.pdbx_description
1 polymer ?
#
loop_
_entity_poly.entity_id
_entity_poly.type
_entity_poly.pdbx_seq_one_letter_code
_entity_poly.pdbx_strand_id
1 'polypeptide(L)'
;MKDCQDYFLKTSRRVSFEYALLAGVNDAEEHAIELAKLLREWVRGSHVNLIPFNPIDGSDYQWPYKKAVMAFANALESHKVTASVGQTRGLDAAAACGQLRNEFQKNPLVETPSCCLGLV
;
A
#
# COMPACT_ATOMS: atom_id res chain seq x y z
N MET A 1 0.61 2.89 15.67
CA MET A 1 0.27 1.58 16.28
C MET A 1 -0.67 1.70 17.48
N LYS A 2 -0.44 2.62 18.43
CA LYS A 2 -1.31 2.84 19.59
C LYS A 2 -2.79 3.03 19.23
N ASP A 3 -3.11 3.86 18.25
CA ASP A 3 -4.52 4.08 17.85
C ASP A 3 -5.20 2.82 17.30
N CYS A 4 -4.45 1.98 16.58
CA CYS A 4 -4.95 0.68 16.11
C CYS A 4 -5.24 -0.27 17.28
N GLN A 5 -4.36 -0.27 18.29
CA GLN A 5 -4.54 -1.03 19.52
C GLN A 5 -5.77 -0.53 20.29
N ASP A 6 -5.89 0.78 20.49
CA ASP A 6 -7.02 1.41 21.19
C ASP A 6 -8.34 1.13 20.46
N TYR A 7 -8.33 1.17 19.11
CA TYR A 7 -9.48 0.80 18.29
C TYR A 7 -9.90 -0.66 18.51
N PHE A 8 -8.95 -1.60 18.47
CA PHE A 8 -9.23 -3.01 18.70
C PHE A 8 -9.77 -3.24 20.12
N LEU A 9 -9.15 -2.64 21.15
CA LEU A 9 -9.60 -2.78 22.53
C LEU A 9 -11.02 -2.24 22.75
N LYS A 10 -11.38 -1.15 22.06
CA LYS A 10 -12.71 -0.53 22.17
C LYS A 10 -13.79 -1.27 21.39
N THR A 11 -13.45 -1.86 20.24
CA THR A 11 -14.45 -2.37 19.28
C THR A 11 -14.44 -3.88 19.12
N SER A 12 -13.35 -4.56 19.54
CA SER A 12 -13.05 -5.96 19.21
C SER A 12 -13.04 -6.26 17.70
N ARG A 13 -13.01 -5.23 16.84
CA ARG A 13 -12.95 -5.40 15.38
C ARG A 13 -11.50 -5.48 14.94
N ARG A 14 -11.20 -6.50 14.12
CA ARG A 14 -9.90 -6.69 13.48
C ARG A 14 -9.49 -5.46 12.67
N VAL A 15 -8.20 -5.12 12.76
CA VAL A 15 -7.55 -4.09 11.95
C VAL A 15 -6.88 -4.74 10.75
N SER A 16 -7.21 -4.28 9.55
CA SER A 16 -6.53 -4.67 8.32
C SER A 16 -5.48 -3.63 7.95
N PHE A 17 -4.27 -4.08 7.63
CA PHE A 17 -3.16 -3.28 7.16
C PHE A 17 -2.95 -3.55 5.68
N GLU A 18 -2.99 -2.49 4.88
CA GLU A 18 -2.62 -2.56 3.46
C GLU A 18 -1.10 -2.45 3.35
N TYR A 19 -0.48 -3.36 2.61
CA TYR A 19 0.97 -3.38 2.39
C TYR A 19 1.27 -3.51 0.90
N ALA A 20 1.72 -2.41 0.30
CA ALA A 20 2.15 -2.41 -1.09
C ALA A 20 3.52 -3.07 -1.22
N LEU A 21 3.61 -4.15 -2.01
CA LEU A 21 4.85 -4.87 -2.28
C LEU A 21 5.52 -4.31 -3.54
N LEU A 22 6.74 -3.80 -3.36
CA LEU A 22 7.59 -3.18 -4.38
C LEU A 22 8.83 -4.05 -4.56
N ALA A 23 9.09 -4.46 -5.81
CA ALA A 23 10.17 -5.39 -6.10
C ALA A 23 11.54 -4.85 -5.68
N GLY A 24 12.28 -5.60 -4.86
CA GLY A 24 13.62 -5.25 -4.41
C GLY A 24 13.70 -4.09 -3.42
N VAL A 25 12.56 -3.52 -3.00
CA VAL A 25 12.51 -2.41 -2.05
C VAL A 25 12.00 -2.89 -0.70
N ASN A 26 10.84 -3.55 -0.68
CA ASN A 26 10.19 -3.98 0.57
C ASN A 26 9.56 -5.38 0.49
N ASP A 27 9.93 -6.20 -0.51
CA ASP A 27 9.35 -7.52 -0.75
C ASP A 27 10.22 -8.71 -0.28
N ALA A 28 11.32 -8.43 0.41
CA ALA A 28 12.17 -9.45 1.03
C ALA A 28 11.49 -10.14 2.22
N GLU A 29 11.88 -11.40 2.48
CA GLU A 29 11.31 -12.23 3.55
C GLU A 29 11.57 -11.62 4.94
N GLU A 30 12.73 -11.01 5.12
CA GLU A 30 13.14 -10.35 6.36
C GLU A 30 12.17 -9.21 6.74
N HIS A 31 11.71 -8.43 5.77
CA HIS A 31 10.72 -7.38 5.99
C HIS A 31 9.38 -7.94 6.47
N ALA A 32 8.98 -9.12 5.99
CA ALA A 32 7.77 -9.80 6.45
C ALA A 32 7.89 -10.22 7.91
N ILE A 33 9.06 -10.73 8.31
CA ILE A 33 9.35 -11.14 9.68
C ILE A 33 9.33 -9.93 10.63
N GLU A 34 9.96 -8.82 10.23
CA GLU A 34 9.95 -7.57 10.98
C GLU A 34 8.53 -7.01 11.13
N LEU A 35 7.75 -7.00 10.05
CA LEU A 35 6.35 -6.59 10.06
C LEU A 35 5.52 -7.47 11.01
N ALA A 36 5.69 -8.79 10.93
CA ALA A 36 4.94 -9.72 11.79
C ALA A 36 5.25 -9.50 13.28
N LYS A 37 6.52 -9.24 13.61
CA LYS A 37 6.95 -8.91 14.97
C LYS A 37 6.27 -7.62 15.45
N LEU A 38 6.34 -6.54 14.66
CA LEU A 38 5.73 -5.27 14.99
C LEU A 38 4.21 -5.40 15.21
N LEU A 39 3.51 -6.08 14.30
CA LEU A 39 2.06 -6.20 14.41
C LEU A 39 1.64 -7.02 15.63
N ARG A 40 2.38 -8.08 15.96
CA ARG A 40 2.08 -8.93 17.13
C ARG A 40 2.36 -8.24 18.46
N GLU A 41 3.33 -7.35 18.53
CA GLU A 41 3.63 -6.57 19.74
C GLU A 41 2.50 -5.58 20.06
N TRP A 42 1.85 -5.02 19.04
CA TRP A 42 0.93 -3.90 19.22
C TRP A 42 -0.55 -4.24 19.08
N VAL A 43 -0.93 -5.09 18.12
CA VAL A 43 -2.34 -5.30 17.75
C VAL A 43 -2.66 -6.79 17.71
N ARG A 44 -3.53 -7.22 18.62
CA ARG A 44 -4.09 -8.58 18.59
C ARG A 44 -5.12 -8.66 17.46
N GLY A 45 -5.06 -9.73 16.67
CA GLY A 45 -6.03 -9.97 15.59
C GLY A 45 -5.88 -8.99 14.42
N SER A 46 -4.66 -8.75 13.96
CA SER A 46 -4.38 -8.01 12.73
C SER A 46 -4.51 -8.88 11.47
N HIS A 47 -4.77 -8.25 10.34
CA HIS A 47 -4.69 -8.87 9.01
C HIS A 47 -3.84 -8.01 8.09
N VAL A 48 -3.05 -8.64 7.23
CA VAL A 48 -2.28 -7.91 6.21
C VAL A 48 -2.85 -8.22 4.83
N ASN A 49 -3.24 -7.18 4.11
CA ASN A 49 -3.58 -7.25 2.70
C ASN A 49 -2.34 -6.87 1.90
N LEU A 50 -1.70 -7.87 1.30
CA LEU A 50 -0.55 -7.67 0.42
C LEU A 50 -1.07 -7.21 -0.95
N ILE A 51 -0.63 -6.05 -1.41
CA ILE A 51 -0.97 -5.50 -2.73
C ILE A 51 0.30 -5.51 -3.57
N PRO A 52 0.49 -6.49 -4.49
CA PRO A 52 1.56 -6.43 -5.46
C PRO A 52 1.45 -5.12 -6.27
N PHE A 53 2.53 -4.35 -6.30
CA PHE A 53 2.53 -3.08 -7.00
C PHE A 53 2.34 -3.27 -8.51
N ASN A 54 1.44 -2.48 -9.08
CA ASN A 54 1.25 -2.38 -10.52
C ASN A 54 2.06 -1.17 -11.01
N PRO A 55 3.05 -1.34 -11.91
CA PRO A 55 3.80 -0.23 -12.48
C PRO A 55 2.89 0.80 -13.14
N ILE A 56 3.27 2.07 -12.98
CA ILE A 56 2.62 3.22 -13.59
C ILE A 56 3.67 4.09 -14.27
N ASP A 57 3.26 4.82 -15.30
CA ASP A 57 4.16 5.72 -16.02
C ASP A 57 4.81 6.75 -15.09
N GLY A 58 6.13 6.85 -15.15
CA GLY A 58 6.95 7.76 -14.34
C GLY A 58 7.31 7.24 -12.94
N SER A 59 7.02 5.97 -12.62
CA SER A 59 7.49 5.32 -11.39
C SER A 59 8.72 4.46 -11.65
N ASP A 60 9.74 4.59 -10.80
CA ASP A 60 10.93 3.71 -10.83
C ASP A 60 10.65 2.33 -10.20
N TYR A 61 9.57 2.21 -9.42
CA TYR A 61 9.18 0.96 -8.77
C TYR A 61 8.69 -0.10 -9.76
N GLN A 62 9.01 -1.35 -9.44
CA GLN A 62 8.76 -2.50 -10.30
C GLN A 62 7.77 -3.47 -9.67
N TRP A 63 7.13 -4.26 -10.54
CA TRP A 63 6.22 -5.33 -10.14
C TRP A 63 7.00 -6.45 -9.40
N PRO A 64 6.59 -6.87 -8.18
CA PRO A 64 7.29 -7.91 -7.42
C PRO A 64 7.10 -9.31 -8.02
N TYR A 65 8.15 -10.13 -8.01
CA TYR A 65 8.04 -11.51 -8.49
C TYR A 65 7.01 -12.29 -7.67
N LYS A 66 6.19 -13.10 -8.35
CA LYS A 66 5.17 -13.95 -7.69
C LYS A 66 5.77 -14.79 -6.56
N LYS A 67 6.98 -15.30 -6.73
CA LYS A 67 7.69 -16.06 -5.69
C LYS A 67 7.97 -15.22 -4.43
N ALA A 68 8.39 -13.97 -4.59
CA ALA A 68 8.64 -13.06 -3.46
C ALA A 68 7.33 -12.75 -2.73
N VAL A 69 6.25 -12.43 -3.46
CA VAL A 69 4.92 -12.20 -2.86
C VAL A 69 4.45 -13.39 -2.03
N MET A 70 4.58 -14.61 -2.57
CA MET A 70 4.18 -15.83 -1.84
C MET A 70 5.09 -16.11 -0.65
N ALA A 71 6.41 -15.90 -0.77
CA ALA A 71 7.35 -16.04 0.33
C ALA A 71 7.01 -15.06 1.47
N PHE A 72 6.72 -13.80 1.14
CA PHE A 72 6.30 -12.78 2.09
C PHE A 72 5.01 -13.18 2.82
N ALA A 73 4.00 -13.64 2.08
CA ALA A 73 2.74 -14.12 2.66
C ALA A 73 2.97 -15.31 3.62
N ASN A 74 3.75 -16.30 3.19
CA ASN A 74 4.09 -17.47 4.01
C ASN A 74 4.89 -17.09 5.27
N ALA A 75 5.78 -16.11 5.18
CA ALA A 75 6.54 -15.60 6.30
C ALA A 75 5.63 -14.91 7.33
N LEU A 76 4.65 -14.10 6.90
CA LEU A 76 3.65 -13.54 7.80
C LEU A 76 2.83 -14.63 8.50
N GLU A 77 2.35 -15.61 7.75
CA GLU A 77 1.50 -16.69 8.27
C GLU A 77 2.25 -17.59 9.26
N SER A 78 3.50 -17.98 8.95
CA SER A 78 4.36 -18.75 9.86
C SER A 78 4.63 -18.00 11.17
N HIS A 79 4.58 -16.66 11.14
CA HIS A 79 4.71 -15.81 12.31
C HIS A 79 3.37 -15.43 12.95
N LYS A 80 2.27 -16.12 12.61
CA LYS A 80 0.92 -15.98 13.16
C LYS A 80 0.23 -14.65 12.82
N VAL A 81 0.56 -14.04 11.68
CA VAL A 81 -0.16 -12.90 11.11
C VAL A 81 -0.91 -13.37 9.87
N THR A 82 -2.23 -13.26 9.88
CA THR A 82 -3.04 -13.67 8.72
C THR A 82 -2.80 -12.71 7.57
N ALA A 83 -2.49 -13.23 6.38
CA ALA A 83 -2.27 -12.43 5.19
C ALA A 83 -3.26 -12.83 4.06
N SER A 84 -3.58 -11.88 3.19
CA SER A 84 -4.24 -12.14 1.91
C SER A 84 -3.46 -11.44 0.81
N VAL A 85 -3.35 -12.06 -0.36
CA VAL A 85 -2.76 -11.41 -1.54
C VAL A 85 -3.89 -10.86 -2.41
N GLY A 86 -3.90 -9.54 -2.58
CA GLY A 86 -4.83 -8.84 -3.45
C GLY A 86 -4.66 -9.26 -4.91
N GLN A 87 -5.78 -9.50 -5.59
CA GLN A 87 -5.77 -9.72 -7.04
C GLN A 87 -5.77 -8.37 -7.75
N THR A 88 -4.86 -8.20 -8.72
CA THR A 88 -4.92 -7.06 -9.63
C THR A 88 -6.19 -7.13 -10.48
N ARG A 89 -6.96 -6.04 -10.50
CA ARG A 89 -8.16 -5.87 -11.33
C ARG A 89 -8.10 -4.53 -12.05
N GLY A 90 -8.60 -4.48 -13.29
CA GLY A 90 -8.70 -3.25 -14.07
C GLY A 90 -7.36 -2.70 -14.60
N LEU A 91 -6.32 -3.54 -14.70
CA LEU A 91 -5.01 -3.14 -15.24
C LEU A 91 -5.11 -2.74 -16.71
N ASP A 92 -5.92 -3.47 -17.46
CA ASP A 92 -6.26 -3.23 -18.87
C ASP A 92 -7.00 -1.91 -19.10
N ALA A 93 -7.73 -1.43 -18.10
CA ALA A 93 -8.48 -0.18 -18.15
C ALA A 93 -7.78 0.99 -17.43
N ALA A 94 -6.49 0.85 -17.07
CA ALA A 94 -5.77 1.82 -16.24
C ALA A 94 -6.52 2.21 -14.95
N ALA A 95 -7.26 1.26 -14.38
CA ALA A 95 -8.15 1.43 -13.23
C ALA A 95 -7.70 0.62 -12.01
N ALA A 96 -6.52 0.00 -12.06
CA ALA A 96 -5.97 -0.70 -10.91
C ALA A 96 -5.58 0.29 -9.80
N CYS A 97 -5.42 -0.22 -8.57
CA CYS A 97 -4.95 0.59 -7.44
C CYS A 97 -3.66 1.35 -7.82
N GLY A 98 -3.67 2.67 -7.67
CA GLY A 98 -2.56 3.56 -8.04
C GLY A 98 -2.59 4.13 -9.46
N GLN A 99 -3.49 3.66 -10.34
CA GLN A 99 -3.57 4.09 -11.75
C GLN A 99 -4.62 5.17 -12.03
N LEU A 100 -5.49 5.50 -11.05
CA LEU A 100 -6.53 6.52 -11.20
C LEU A 100 -5.91 7.93 -11.27
N ARG A 101 -5.44 8.33 -12.45
CA ARG A 101 -5.00 9.68 -12.80
C ARG A 101 -5.86 10.21 -13.94
N ASN A 102 -6.48 11.37 -13.74
CA ASN A 102 -7.15 12.08 -14.83
C ASN A 102 -6.12 12.79 -15.71
N GLU A 103 -6.37 12.86 -17.02
CA GLU A 103 -5.51 13.58 -17.98
C GLU A 103 -5.24 15.04 -17.55
N PHE A 104 -6.21 15.67 -16.88
CA PHE A 104 -6.11 17.02 -16.33
C PHE A 104 -5.10 17.19 -15.18
N GLN A 105 -4.65 16.10 -14.54
CA GLN A 105 -3.62 16.13 -13.50
C GLN A 105 -2.20 15.93 -14.04
N LYS A 106 -2.04 15.61 -15.33
CA LYS A 106 -0.72 15.47 -15.96
C LYS A 106 -0.05 16.82 -16.22
N ASN A 107 -0.86 17.86 -16.46
CA ASN A 107 -0.39 19.25 -16.47
C ASN A 107 -0.66 19.88 -15.10
N PRO A 108 0.33 20.52 -14.46
CA PRO A 108 0.08 21.38 -13.31
C PRO A 108 -1.01 22.39 -13.69
N LEU A 109 -1.89 22.72 -12.74
CA LEU A 109 -2.76 23.88 -12.89
C LEU A 109 -1.81 25.06 -13.13
N VAL A 110 -1.79 25.58 -14.36
CA VAL A 110 -1.03 26.77 -14.69
C VAL A 110 -1.51 27.85 -13.72
N GLU A 111 -0.64 28.34 -12.86
CA GLU A 111 -0.96 29.50 -12.03
C GLU A 111 -1.38 30.63 -12.98
N THR A 112 -2.66 31.00 -12.93
CA THR A 112 -3.11 32.20 -13.60
C THR A 112 -2.33 33.35 -12.99
N PRO A 113 -1.57 34.14 -13.77
CA PRO A 113 -0.90 35.29 -13.21
C PRO A 113 -1.96 36.21 -12.61
N SER A 114 -1.73 36.63 -11.37
CA SER A 114 -2.54 37.58 -10.61
C SER A 114 -2.94 38.77 -11.48
N CYS A 115 -4.12 38.70 -12.09
CA CYS A 115 -4.76 39.82 -12.75
C CYS A 115 -5.48 40.64 -11.70
N CYS A 116 -4.72 41.27 -10.80
CA CYS A 116 -5.18 42.27 -9.84
C CYS A 116 -3.99 43.12 -9.39
N LEU A 117 -3.37 43.85 -10.32
CA LEU A 117 -2.53 45.01 -10.01
C LEU A 117 -2.62 45.99 -11.17
N GLY A 118 -3.42 47.03 -10.99
CA GLY A 118 -3.33 48.26 -11.77
C GLY A 118 -4.58 48.60 -12.58
N LEU A 119 -5.56 49.23 -11.95
CA LEU A 119 -6.23 50.38 -12.53
C LEU A 119 -6.36 51.45 -11.43
N VAL A 120 -5.94 52.64 -11.83
CA VAL A 120 -5.97 53.93 -11.16
C VAL A 120 -7.41 54.35 -10.86
#